data_AF-A0A3S4I9Y3-F1
#
_entry.id   AF-A0A3S4I9Y3-F1
#
_cell.length_a   1.000
_cell.length_b   1.000
_cell.length_c   1.000
_cell.angle_alpha   90.00
_cell.angle_beta   90.00
_cell.angle_gamma   90.00
#
_symmetry.space_group_name_H-M   'P 1'
#
loop_
_entity.id
_entity.type
_entity.pdbx_description
1 polymer ?
#
loop_
_entity_poly.entity_id
_entity_poly.type
_entity_poly.pdbx_seq_one_letter_code
_entity_poly.pdbx_strand_id
1 'polypeptide(L)' 'MNIYTFDFDEIEDQNDFYREFTRMFGLAREKVGDLDSLWDTLMSEVLPLPLEIEFVHLPENCAGATAR' A
#
# COMPACT_ATOMS: atom_id res chain seq x y z
N MET A 1 13.08 -9.22 9.57
CA MET A 1 11.97 -8.29 9.34
C MET A 1 12.32 -7.52 8.09
N ASN A 2 11.52 -7.65 7.04
CA ASN A 2 11.75 -6.93 5.78
C ASN A 2 10.97 -5.62 5.82
N ILE A 3 11.59 -4.53 5.33
CA ILE A 3 10.95 -3.23 5.21
C ILE A 3 10.56 -3.05 3.74
N TYR A 4 9.31 -2.66 3.51
CA TYR A 4 8.73 -2.41 2.20
C TYR A 4 8.33 -0.94 2.12
N THR A 5 9.10 -0.16 1.38
CA THR A 5 8.95 1.30 1.28
C THR A 5 8.11 1.67 0.05
N PHE A 6 7.04 2.43 0.27
CA PHE A 6 6.21 3.02 -0.78
C PHE A 6 6.51 4.52 -0.88
N ASP A 7 7.01 4.94 -2.04
CA ASP A 7 7.36 6.33 -2.31
C ASP A 7 6.21 7.06 -3.00
N PHE A 8 5.65 8.05 -2.31
CA PHE A 8 4.53 8.85 -2.83
C PHE A 8 4.95 9.91 -3.85
N ASP A 9 6.24 10.09 -4.12
CA ASP A 9 6.70 10.81 -5.32
C ASP A 9 6.51 9.97 -6.60
N GLU A 10 6.51 8.64 -6.50
CA GLU A 10 6.24 7.72 -7.63
C GLU A 10 4.78 7.28 -7.73
N ILE A 11 4.01 7.39 -6.64
CA ILE A 11 2.63 6.94 -6.54
C ILE A 11 1.69 8.15 -6.72
N GLU A 12 1.08 8.25 -7.90
CA GLU A 12 0.22 9.39 -8.24
C GLU A 12 -1.16 9.34 -7.57
N ASP A 13 -1.70 8.12 -7.39
CA ASP A 13 -3.04 7.91 -6.86
C ASP A 13 -3.20 6.56 -6.13
N GLN A 14 -4.40 6.34 -5.56
CA GLN A 14 -4.71 5.13 -4.80
C GLN A 14 -4.70 3.84 -5.66
N ASN A 15 -5.03 3.91 -6.95
CA ASN A 15 -4.93 2.75 -7.86
C ASN A 15 -3.48 2.42 -8.19
N ASP A 16 -2.62 3.43 -8.28
CA ASP A 16 -1.19 3.26 -8.43
C ASP A 16 -0.58 2.58 -7.20
N PHE A 17 -0.99 3.00 -6.00
CA PHE A 17 -0.61 2.34 -4.75
C PHE A 17 -0.94 0.84 -4.76
N TYR A 18 -2.17 0.46 -5.12
CA TYR A 18 -2.56 -0.97 -5.17
C TYR A 18 -1.75 -1.76 -6.20
N ARG A 19 -1.43 -1.14 -7.34
CA ARG A 19 -0.61 -1.74 -8.38
C ARG A 19 0.83 -1.97 -7.90
N GLU A 20 1.44 -0.98 -7.26
CA GLU A 20 2.78 -1.14 -6.70
C GLU A 20 2.77 -2.13 -5.52
N PHE A 21 1.72 -2.16 -4.71
CA PHE A 21 1.57 -3.14 -3.63
C PHE A 21 1.55 -4.57 -4.18
N THR A 22 0.70 -4.85 -5.17
CA THR A 22 0.62 -6.19 -5.78
C THR A 22 1.94 -6.56 -6.45
N ARG A 23 2.60 -5.62 -7.13
CA ARG A 23 3.92 -5.83 -7.74
C ARG A 23 4.99 -6.15 -6.70
N MET A 24 5.06 -5.40 -5.61
CA MET A 24 6.08 -5.52 -4.57
C MET A 24 5.99 -6.84 -3.80
N PHE A 25 4.76 -7.32 -3.56
CA PHE A 25 4.50 -8.60 -2.88
C PHE A 25 4.30 -9.79 -3.83
N GLY A 26 4.45 -9.60 -5.15
CA GLY A 26 4.32 -10.68 -6.14
C GLY A 26 2.90 -11.25 -6.26
N LEU A 27 1.88 -10.43 -5.98
CA LEU A 27 0.47 -10.79 -6.05
C LEU A 27 -0.09 -10.60 -7.46
N ALA A 28 -1.16 -11.32 -7.78
CA ALA A 28 -1.92 -11.06 -9.00
C ALA A 28 -2.47 -9.62 -8.99
N ARG A 29 -2.49 -8.95 -10.15
CA ARG A 29 -2.86 -7.53 -10.26
C ARG A 29 -4.27 -7.25 -9.77
N GLU A 30 -5.18 -8.20 -9.98
CA GLU A 30 -6.59 -8.17 -9.57
C GLU A 30 -6.80 -8.50 -8.09
N LYS A 31 -5.74 -8.86 -7.36
CA LYS A 31 -5.84 -9.29 -5.95
C LYS A 31 -6.18 -8.13 -5.02
N VAL A 32 -5.71 -6.91 -5.33
CA VAL A 32 -5.93 -5.70 -4.54
C VAL A 32 -6.38 -4.59 -5.48
N GLY A 33 -7.59 -4.09 -5.29
CA GLY A 33 -8.17 -3.00 -6.09
C GLY A 33 -8.95 -1.97 -5.28
N ASP A 34 -9.11 -2.21 -3.98
CA ASP A 34 -9.82 -1.34 -3.04
C ASP A 34 -9.29 -1.60 -1.61
N LEU A 35 -9.84 -0.86 -0.63
CA LEU A 35 -9.43 -0.97 0.77
C LEU A 35 -9.82 -2.32 1.39
N ASP A 36 -10.95 -2.89 0.98
CA ASP A 36 -11.44 -4.16 1.53
C ASP A 36 -10.54 -5.33 1.08
N SER A 37 -10.20 -5.38 -0.22
CA SER A 37 -9.27 -6.39 -0.77
C SER A 37 -7.83 -6.24 -0.25
N LEU A 38 -7.39 -5.01 0.02
CA LEU A 38 -6.12 -4.76 0.70
C LEU A 38 -6.14 -5.34 2.11
N TRP A 39 -7.20 -5.07 2.87
CA TRP A 39 -7.36 -5.56 4.23
C TRP A 39 -7.40 -7.08 4.29
N ASP A 40 -8.17 -7.72 3.41
CA ASP A 40 -8.23 -9.17 3.29
C ASP A 40 -6.84 -9.76 2.99
N THR A 41 -6.06 -9.09 2.15
CA THR A 41 -4.69 -9.52 1.81
C THR A 41 -3.76 -9.40 3.02
N LEU A 42 -3.84 -8.30 3.78
CA LEU A 42 -3.06 -8.08 5.00
C LEU A 42 -3.38 -9.10 6.11
N MET A 43 -4.66 -9.49 6.22
CA MET A 43 -5.11 -10.46 7.21
C MET A 43 -4.89 -11.92 6.79
N SER A 44 -4.60 -12.16 5.52
CA SER A 44 -4.26 -13.48 5.01
C SER A 44 -2.78 -13.82 5.21
N GLU A 45 -2.45 -15.11 5.17
CA GLU A 45 -1.07 -15.61 5.33
C GLU A 45 -0.22 -15.49 4.04
N VAL A 46 -0.60 -14.65 3.09
CA VAL A 46 0.10 -14.52 1.79
C VAL A 46 1.31 -13.60 1.86
N LEU A 47 1.41 -12.75 2.88
CA LEU A 47 2.50 -11.81 3.04
C LEU A 47 3.65 -12.42 3.87
N PRO A 48 4.91 -12.08 3.57
CA PRO A 48 6.07 -12.63 4.25
C PRO A 48 6.28 -12.02 5.64
N LEU A 49 5.47 -12.44 6.62
CA LEU A 49 5.59 -11.99 8.00
C LEU A 49 6.87 -12.52 8.68
N PRO A 50 7.52 -11.75 9.57
CA PRO A 50 7.18 -10.39 9.95
C PRO A 50 7.77 -9.35 8.98
N LEU A 51 6.96 -8.34 8.66
CA LEU A 51 7.32 -7.25 7.75
C LEU A 51 6.92 -5.89 8.34
N GLU A 52 7.53 -4.85 7.78
CA GLU A 52 7.23 -3.46 8.05
C GLU A 52 6.89 -2.75 6.74
N ILE A 53 5.88 -1.89 6.76
CA ILE A 53 5.49 -1.06 5.62
C ILE A 53 5.82 0.38 5.99
N GLU A 54 6.61 1.02 5.13
CA GLU A 54 7.06 2.40 5.31
C GLU A 54 6.49 3.26 4.18
N PHE A 55 5.93 4.42 4.52
CA PHE A 55 5.46 5.41 3.55
C PHE A 55 6.40 6.62 3.59
N VAL A 56 7.01 6.96 2.45
CA VAL A 56 7.92 8.11 2.30
C VAL A 56 7.34 9.12 1.31
N HIS A 57 7.74 10.38 1.45
CA HIS A 57 7.25 11.51 0.63
C HIS A 57 5.72 11.67 0.60
N LEU A 58 5.00 11.15 1.61
CA LEU A 58 3.56 11.30 1.71
C LEU A 58 3.21 12.80 1.82
N PRO A 59 2.50 13.38 0.83
CA PRO A 59 2.26 14.81 0.84
C PRO A 59 1.20 15.16 1.89
N GLU A 60 1.34 16.31 2.54
CA GLU A 60 0.52 16.72 3.69
C GLU A 60 -1.00 16.80 3.38
N ASN A 61 -1.34 16.90 2.10
CA ASN A 61 -2.70 16.98 1.57
C ASN A 61 -3.33 15.61 1.20
N CYS A 62 -2.57 14.51 1.25
CA CYS A 62 -3.11 13.15 1.06
C CYS A 62 -3.89 12.64 2.28
N ALA A 63 -3.74 13.27 3.45
CA ALA A 63 -4.61 13.06 4.59
C ALA A 63 -5.88 13.91 4.43
N GLY A 64 -6.89 13.38 3.73
CA GLY A 64 -8.18 14.05 3.62
C GLY A 64 -8.87 14.20 4.99
N ALA A 65 -8.70 15.33 5.67
CA ALA A 65 -9.75 16.09 6.36
C ALA A 65 -9.15 17.27 7.14
N THR A 66 -9.59 18.47 6.77
CA THR A 66 -9.57 19.71 7.56
C THR A 66 -9.62 19.49 9.08
N ALA A 67 -8.54 19.82 9.78
CA ALA A 67 -8.61 20.27 11.17
C ALA A 67 -8.91 21.78 11.16
N ARG A 68 -10.19 22.14 11.11
CA ARG A 68 -10.67 23.47 11.50
C ARG A 68 -11.94 23.33 12.31
#